data_AF-A0A2V9AAP1-F1
#
_entry.id   AF-A0A2V9AAP1-F1
#
_cell.length_a   1.000
_cell.length_b   1.000
_cell.length_c   1.000
_cell.angle_alpha   90.00
_cell.angle_beta   90.00
_cell.angle_gamma   90.00
#
_symmetry.space_group_name_H-M   'P 1'
#
loop_
_entity.id
_entity.type
_entity.pdbx_description
1 polymer ?
#
loop_
_entity_poly.entity_id
_entity_poly.type
_entity_poly.pdbx_seq_one_letter_code
_entity_poly.pdbx_strand_id
1 'polypeptide(L)'
;MPTRITTSRNEYRCSIERNQSGKYCVRLRAYYPKHAWTLSVYFLASSFDRAMKKLEEALDYLQRQEEKLWFWGVDRAEDMGFSAEFLREAGMRLDRRTEFPKRATSVTLAPEREVPASVLGPMRRGLAESVEFVRAAVAGD
;
A
#
# COMPACT_ATOMS: atom_id res chain seq x y z
N MET A 1 -35.29 11.46 7.86
CA MET A 1 -34.08 12.17 7.36
C MET A 1 -33.23 11.16 6.60
N PRO A 2 -32.85 11.40 5.33
CA PRO A 2 -31.95 10.49 4.64
C PRO A 2 -30.56 10.65 5.25
N THR A 3 -30.06 9.61 5.89
CA THR A 3 -28.68 9.54 6.38
C THR A 3 -27.78 9.73 5.18
N ARG A 4 -27.06 10.85 5.13
CA ARG A 4 -26.05 11.12 4.12
C ARG A 4 -25.00 10.03 4.29
N ILE A 5 -25.02 9.00 3.45
CA ILE A 5 -23.93 8.03 3.36
C ILE A 5 -22.74 8.85 2.90
N THR A 6 -21.95 9.34 3.85
CA THR A 6 -20.65 9.92 3.54
C THR A 6 -19.91 8.81 2.81
N THR A 7 -19.56 9.08 1.55
CA THR A 7 -18.81 8.12 0.75
C THR A 7 -17.39 8.11 1.34
N SER A 8 -17.20 7.36 2.43
CA SER A 8 -15.90 7.14 3.05
C SER A 8 -15.04 6.51 1.97
N ARG A 9 -13.93 7.14 1.59
CA ARG A 9 -13.02 6.59 0.58
C ARG A 9 -11.78 6.05 1.27
N ASN A 10 -11.35 4.86 0.86
CA ASN A 10 -10.10 4.27 1.29
C ASN A 10 -8.94 5.10 0.75
N GLU A 11 -7.94 5.36 1.59
CA GLU A 11 -6.73 6.05 1.20
C GLU A 11 -5.56 5.07 1.22
N TYR A 12 -4.81 5.02 0.13
CA TYR A 12 -3.59 4.23 0.02
C TYR A 12 -2.42 5.16 -0.23
N ARG A 13 -1.50 5.19 0.73
CA ARG A 13 -0.24 5.92 0.61
C ARG A 13 0.87 4.92 0.29
N CYS A 14 1.59 5.13 -0.80
CA CYS A 14 2.63 4.24 -1.30
C CYS A 14 3.98 4.94 -1.38
N SER A 15 5.03 4.27 -0.95
CA SER A 15 6.42 4.70 -1.11
C SER A 15 7.25 3.59 -1.71
N ILE A 16 8.25 3.94 -2.52
CA ILE A 16 9.20 2.99 -3.10
C ILE A 16 10.63 3.47 -2.87
N GLU A 17 11.49 2.58 -2.40
CA GLU A 17 12.91 2.86 -2.19
C GLU A 17 13.73 1.63 -2.59
N ARG A 18 15.00 1.81 -2.99
CA ARG A 18 15.92 0.68 -3.15
C ARG A 18 16.56 0.36 -1.80
N ASN A 19 16.54 -0.91 -1.42
CA ASN A 19 17.26 -1.37 -0.24
C ASN A 19 18.75 -1.61 -0.55
N GLN A 20 19.54 -1.91 0.49
CA GLN A 20 20.97 -2.17 0.37
C GLN A 20 21.31 -3.36 -0.55
N SER A 21 20.38 -4.30 -0.75
CA SER A 21 20.54 -5.42 -1.68
C SER A 21 20.12 -5.09 -3.12
N GLY A 22 19.81 -3.83 -3.42
CA GLY A 22 19.38 -3.38 -4.75
C GLY A 22 17.92 -3.71 -5.10
N LYS A 23 17.15 -4.34 -4.20
CA LYS A 23 15.73 -4.64 -4.41
C LYS A 23 14.88 -3.39 -4.13
N TYR A 24 13.79 -3.25 -4.87
CA TYR A 24 12.77 -2.25 -4.59
C TYR A 24 11.94 -2.70 -3.38
N CYS A 25 11.99 -1.93 -2.31
CA CYS A 25 11.09 -2.03 -1.16
C CYS A 25 9.91 -1.08 -1.39
N VAL A 26 8.73 -1.65 -1.59
CA VAL A 26 7.48 -0.89 -1.68
C VAL A 26 6.77 -1.01 -0.34
N ARG A 27 6.38 0.13 0.24
CA ARG A 27 5.60 0.21 1.48
C ARG A 27 4.27 0.84 1.16
N LEU A 28 3.21 0.29 1.72
CA LEU A 28 1.85 0.80 1.60
C LEU A 28 1.26 1.03 2.98
N ARG A 29 0.52 2.11 3.11
CA ARG A 29 -0.37 2.36 4.25
C ARG A 29 -1.78 2.54 3.69
N ALA A 30 -2.66 1.60 4.04
CA ALA A 30 -4.08 1.65 3.73
C ALA A 30 -4.82 2.21 4.95
N TYR A 31 -5.59 3.26 4.75
CA TYR A 31 -6.51 3.80 5.73
C TYR A 31 -7.95 3.51 5.28
N TYR A 32 -8.68 2.79 6.13
CA TYR A 32 -10.06 2.35 5.91
C TYR A 32 -10.99 3.14 6.84
N PRO A 33 -11.61 4.24 6.38
CA PRO A 33 -12.39 5.10 7.26
C PRO A 33 -13.67 4.43 7.78
N LYS A 34 -14.19 3.43 7.05
CA LYS A 34 -15.35 2.61 7.47
C LYS A 34 -15.13 1.99 8.86
N HIS A 35 -13.90 1.59 9.12
CA HIS A 35 -13.49 0.88 10.34
C HIS A 35 -12.57 1.69 11.25
N ALA A 36 -12.28 2.95 10.89
CA ALA A 36 -11.24 3.79 11.50
C ALA A 36 -9.89 3.05 11.67
N TRP A 37 -9.54 2.19 10.71
CA TRP A 37 -8.42 1.26 10.82
C TRP A 37 -7.32 1.57 9.80
N THR A 38 -6.06 1.43 10.23
CA THR A 38 -4.89 1.62 9.37
C THR A 38 -4.10 0.32 9.30
N LEU A 39 -3.86 -0.16 8.09
CA LEU A 39 -3.02 -1.31 7.81
C LEU A 39 -1.75 -0.85 7.08
N SER A 40 -0.59 -1.16 7.64
CA SER A 40 0.71 -0.91 6.99
C SER A 40 1.32 -2.22 6.51
N VAL A 41 1.70 -2.29 5.23
CA VAL A 41 2.28 -3.48 4.60
C VAL A 41 3.47 -3.11 3.73
N TYR A 42 4.30 -4.09 3.40
CA TYR A 42 5.38 -3.93 2.44
C TYR A 42 5.63 -5.21 1.64
N PHE A 43 6.28 -5.05 0.49
CA PHE A 43 6.84 -6.16 -0.29
C PHE A 43 8.15 -5.75 -0.95
N LEU A 44 8.87 -6.75 -1.48
CA LEU A 44 10.12 -6.55 -2.20
C LEU A 44 9.98 -7.01 -3.65
N ALA A 45 10.58 -6.28 -4.58
CA ALA A 45 10.64 -6.63 -5.99
C ALA A 45 12.06 -6.45 -6.54
N SER A 46 12.47 -7.30 -7.49
CA SER A 46 13.79 -7.26 -8.09
C SER A 46 13.94 -6.22 -9.21
N SER A 47 12.83 -5.73 -9.76
CA SER A 47 12.81 -4.68 -10.78
C SER A 47 11.66 -3.71 -10.54
N PHE A 48 11.74 -2.53 -11.17
CA PHE A 48 10.70 -1.53 -11.08
C PHE A 48 9.38 -2.02 -11.68
N ASP A 49 9.40 -2.66 -12.85
CA ASP A 49 8.17 -3.19 -13.48
C ASP A 49 7.51 -4.27 -12.62
N ARG A 50 8.30 -5.15 -11.99
CA ARG A 50 7.77 -6.12 -11.02
C ARG A 50 7.20 -5.42 -9.78
N ALA A 51 7.82 -4.33 -9.34
CA ALA A 51 7.31 -3.54 -8.23
C ALA A 51 5.96 -2.89 -8.57
N MET A 52 5.81 -2.32 -9.76
CA MET A 52 4.57 -1.70 -10.22
C MET A 52 3.47 -2.74 -10.41
N LYS A 53 3.75 -3.85 -11.11
CA LYS A 53 2.77 -4.94 -11.24
C LYS A 53 2.29 -5.45 -9.88
N LYS A 54 3.23 -5.67 -8.95
CA LYS A 54 2.89 -6.16 -7.61
C LYS A 54 2.12 -5.12 -6.80
N LEU A 55 2.39 -3.83 -7.00
CA LEU A 55 1.65 -2.75 -6.38
C LEU A 55 0.18 -2.74 -6.84
N GLU A 56 -0.08 -2.93 -8.13
CA GLU A 56 -1.44 -3.02 -8.67
C GLU A 56 -2.20 -4.20 -8.05
N GLU A 57 -1.59 -5.39 -8.04
CA GLU A 57 -2.13 -6.59 -7.39
C GLU A 57 -2.39 -6.37 -5.89
N ALA A 58 -1.46 -5.69 -5.19
CA ALA A 58 -1.58 -5.39 -3.77
C ALA A 58 -2.75 -4.45 -3.49
N LEU A 59 -2.89 -3.36 -4.27
CA LEU A 59 -4.00 -2.42 -4.10
C LEU A 59 -5.35 -3.09 -4.36
N ASP A 60 -5.45 -3.90 -5.42
CA ASP A 60 -6.68 -4.65 -5.72
C ASP A 60 -7.03 -5.65 -4.60
N TYR A 61 -6.04 -6.39 -4.09
CA TYR A 61 -6.23 -7.30 -2.96
C TYR A 61 -6.70 -6.57 -1.69
N LEU A 62 -5.99 -5.51 -1.29
CA LEU A 62 -6.31 -4.72 -0.08
C LEU A 62 -7.70 -4.10 -0.14
N GLN A 63 -8.13 -3.72 -1.34
CA GLN A 63 -9.43 -3.13 -1.59
C GLN A 63 -10.56 -4.17 -1.56
N ARG A 64 -10.35 -5.35 -2.15
CA ARG A 64 -11.34 -6.45 -2.15
C ARG A 64 -11.48 -7.14 -0.81
N GLN A 65 -10.40 -7.18 -0.03
CA GLN A 65 -10.33 -7.94 1.21
C GLN A 65 -10.48 -7.05 2.45
N GLU A 66 -10.91 -5.79 2.33
CA GLU A 66 -11.05 -4.83 3.45
C GLU A 66 -11.74 -5.45 4.68
N GLU A 67 -12.97 -5.96 4.52
CA GLU A 67 -13.75 -6.53 5.63
C GLU A 67 -13.03 -7.70 6.30
N LYS A 68 -12.43 -8.57 5.50
CA LYS A 68 -11.70 -9.74 5.98
C LYS A 68 -10.43 -9.31 6.72
N LEU A 69 -9.65 -8.42 6.13
CA LEU A 69 -8.42 -7.89 6.72
C LEU A 69 -8.71 -7.16 8.02
N TRP A 70 -9.79 -6.37 8.09
CA TRP A 70 -10.22 -5.70 9.30
C TRP A 70 -10.63 -6.70 10.38
N PHE A 71 -11.52 -7.64 10.06
CA PHE A 71 -12.02 -8.65 11.00
C PHE A 71 -10.86 -9.42 11.65
N TRP A 72 -9.89 -9.88 10.85
CA TRP A 72 -8.71 -10.60 11.37
C TRP A 72 -7.61 -9.68 11.91
N GLY A 73 -7.65 -8.38 11.60
CA GLY A 73 -6.63 -7.40 11.97
C GLY A 73 -6.93 -6.63 13.26
N VAL A 74 -8.20 -6.54 13.64
CA VAL A 74 -8.67 -5.80 14.84
C VAL A 74 -9.04 -6.72 15.99
N ASP A 75 -9.58 -7.92 15.72
CA ASP A 75 -10.16 -8.78 16.76
C ASP A 75 -9.14 -9.62 17.57
N ARG A 76 -7.84 -9.54 17.24
CA ARG A 76 -6.77 -10.22 17.98
C ARG A 76 -5.55 -9.32 18.15
N ALA A 77 -5.66 -8.35 19.05
CA ALA A 77 -4.58 -7.43 19.44
C ALA A 77 -3.29 -8.15 19.91
N GLU A 78 -3.37 -9.44 20.27
CA GLU A 78 -2.21 -10.25 20.67
C GLU A 78 -1.76 -11.26 19.59
N ASP A 79 -2.54 -11.48 18.53
CA ASP A 79 -2.33 -12.57 17.57
C ASP A 79 -2.55 -12.13 16.12
N MET A 80 -1.72 -11.18 15.66
CA MET A 80 -1.64 -10.78 14.24
C MET A 80 -1.15 -11.90 13.29
N GLY A 81 -1.12 -13.16 13.73
CA GLY A 81 -0.65 -14.30 12.95
C GLY A 81 -1.52 -14.56 11.72
N PHE A 82 -2.84 -14.47 11.87
CA PHE A 82 -3.79 -14.83 10.81
C PHE A 82 -3.85 -13.78 9.67
N SER A 83 -3.78 -12.49 10.02
CA SER A 83 -3.66 -11.42 9.02
C SER A 83 -2.30 -11.45 8.30
N ALA A 84 -1.23 -11.87 8.99
CA ALA A 84 0.07 -12.06 8.37
C ALA A 84 0.10 -13.20 7.33
N GLU A 85 -0.67 -14.28 7.53
CA GLU A 85 -0.79 -15.37 6.56
C GLU A 85 -1.52 -14.94 5.29
N PHE A 86 -2.65 -14.24 5.41
CA PHE A 86 -3.37 -13.68 4.26
C PHE A 86 -2.51 -12.71 3.45
N LEU A 87 -1.77 -11.85 4.14
CA LEU A 87 -0.82 -10.96 3.47
C LEU A 87 0.30 -11.74 2.79
N ARG A 88 0.82 -12.81 3.42
CA ARG A 88 1.88 -13.64 2.85
C ARG A 88 1.43 -14.36 1.58
N GLU A 89 0.19 -14.88 1.55
CA GLU A 89 -0.41 -15.47 0.34
C GLU A 89 -0.49 -14.44 -0.80
N ALA A 90 -0.81 -13.19 -0.46
CA ALA A 90 -0.79 -12.08 -1.40
C ALA A 90 0.64 -11.55 -1.71
N GLY A 91 1.70 -12.15 -1.15
CA GLY A 91 3.09 -11.73 -1.36
C GLY A 91 3.47 -10.44 -0.63
N MET A 92 2.71 -10.05 0.38
CA MET A 92 2.93 -8.88 1.24
C MET A 92 3.28 -9.31 2.66
N ARG A 93 3.81 -8.38 3.45
CA ARG A 93 4.13 -8.57 4.87
C ARG A 93 3.65 -7.37 5.66
N LEU A 94 3.30 -7.57 6.92
CA LEU A 94 3.03 -6.47 7.84
C LEU A 94 4.24 -5.57 7.97
N ASP A 95 4.03 -4.26 7.83
CA ASP A 95 5.04 -3.25 8.05
C ASP A 95 4.96 -2.74 9.49
N ARG A 96 5.84 -3.27 10.35
CA ARG A 96 5.92 -2.91 11.77
C ARG A 96 6.79 -1.68 12.05
N ARG A 97 7.35 -1.04 11.01
CA ARG A 97 8.13 0.19 11.19
C ARG A 97 7.20 1.33 11.58
N THR A 98 7.56 2.04 12.64
CA THR A 98 6.78 3.17 13.18
C THR A 98 6.68 4.33 12.20
N GLU A 99 7.78 4.64 11.50
CA GLU A 99 7.85 5.73 10.54
C GLU A 99 7.51 5.29 9.12
N PHE A 100 6.71 6.09 8.40
CA PHE A 100 6.43 5.91 6.98
C PHE A 100 7.23 6.94 6.16
N PRO A 101 7.74 6.58 4.96
CA PRO A 101 8.59 7.49 4.20
C PRO A 101 7.85 8.77 3.84
N LYS A 102 8.57 9.90 3.92
CA LYS A 102 8.01 11.22 3.57
C LYS A 102 7.67 11.30 2.09
N ARG A 103 8.53 10.73 1.23
CA ARG A 103 8.31 10.62 -0.22
C ARG A 103 7.35 9.48 -0.50
N ALA A 104 6.11 9.83 -0.78
CA ALA A 104 5.05 8.89 -1.03
C ALA A 104 4.00 9.50 -1.94
N THR A 105 3.34 8.66 -2.71
CA THR A 105 2.18 9.02 -3.53
C THR A 105 0.93 8.45 -2.90
N SER A 106 -0.15 9.24 -2.83
CA SER A 106 -1.43 8.79 -2.31
C SER A 106 -2.46 8.59 -3.42
N VAL A 107 -3.36 7.64 -3.20
CA VAL A 107 -4.55 7.41 -4.01
C VAL A 107 -5.75 7.22 -3.10
N THR A 108 -6.90 7.76 -3.52
CA THR A 108 -8.16 7.63 -2.79
C THR A 108 -9.19 6.91 -3.65
N LEU A 109 -9.77 5.82 -3.13
CA LEU A 109 -10.69 4.93 -3.83
C LEU A 109 -11.99 4.77 -3.04
N ALA A 110 -13.14 4.69 -3.71
CA ALA A 110 -14.36 4.30 -3.01
C ALA A 110 -14.24 2.83 -2.56
N PRO A 111 -14.72 2.44 -1.38
CA PRO A 111 -14.64 1.07 -0.86
C PRO A 111 -15.31 0.08 -1.81
N GLU A 112 -14.87 -1.19 -1.76
CA GLU A 112 -15.45 -2.33 -2.50
C GLU A 112 -15.37 -2.21 -4.04
N ARG A 113 -14.99 -1.07 -4.60
CA ARG A 113 -14.69 -0.91 -6.04
C ARG A 113 -13.31 -1.45 -6.35
N GLU A 114 -13.18 -2.15 -7.47
CA GLU A 114 -11.88 -2.50 -8.04
C GLU A 114 -11.03 -1.25 -8.30
N VAL A 115 -9.71 -1.40 -8.26
CA VAL A 115 -8.76 -0.32 -8.51
C VAL A 115 -8.78 0.01 -10.01
N PRO A 116 -9.27 1.19 -10.44
CA PRO A 116 -9.31 1.51 -11.86
C PRO A 116 -7.91 1.75 -12.40
N ALA A 117 -7.59 1.22 -13.59
CA ALA A 117 -6.29 1.41 -14.24
C ALA A 117 -5.91 2.89 -14.43
N SER A 118 -6.90 3.76 -14.65
CA SER A 118 -6.70 5.22 -14.77
C SER A 118 -6.09 5.86 -13.53
N VAL A 119 -6.32 5.26 -12.35
CA VAL A 119 -5.83 5.75 -11.07
C VAL A 119 -4.40 5.30 -10.79
N LEU A 120 -3.97 4.19 -11.40
CA LEU A 120 -2.62 3.63 -11.25
C LEU A 120 -1.57 4.44 -12.02
N GLY A 121 -1.95 5.11 -13.11
CA GLY A 121 -1.06 5.93 -13.93
C GLY A 121 -0.32 7.04 -13.15
N PRO A 122 -1.04 7.94 -12.46
CA PRO A 122 -0.41 8.95 -11.59
C PRO A 122 0.45 8.36 -10.48
N MET A 123 0.00 7.26 -9.85
CA MET A 123 0.78 6.60 -8.80
C MET A 123 2.10 6.05 -9.34
N ARG A 124 2.08 5.35 -10.47
CA ARG A 124 3.27 4.84 -11.14
C ARG A 124 4.26 5.95 -11.48
N ARG A 125 3.79 7.10 -11.99
CA ARG A 125 4.65 8.25 -12.31
C ARG A 125 5.32 8.83 -11.05
N GLY A 126 4.55 9.12 -10.00
CA GLY A 126 5.13 9.68 -8.76
C GLY A 126 6.12 8.72 -8.09
N LEU A 127 5.91 7.41 -8.21
CA LEU A 127 6.87 6.40 -7.73
C LEU A 127 8.12 6.32 -8.59
N ALA A 128 8.01 6.47 -9.92
CA ALA A 128 9.16 6.54 -10.82
C ALA A 128 10.04 7.77 -10.50
N GLU A 129 9.43 8.95 -10.39
CA GLU A 129 10.11 10.20 -10.03
C GLU A 129 10.84 10.08 -8.69
N SER A 130 10.23 9.41 -7.70
CA SER A 130 10.84 9.18 -6.39
C SER A 130 12.13 8.35 -6.46
N VAL A 131 12.20 7.37 -7.38
CA VAL A 131 13.40 6.54 -7.60
C VAL A 131 14.47 7.31 -8.38
N GLU A 132 14.07 8.06 -9.40
CA GLU A 132 14.99 8.84 -10.24
C GLU A 132 15.68 9.95 -9.45
N PHE A 133 14.94 10.65 -8.59
CA PHE A 133 15.53 11.68 -7.73
C PHE A 133 16.64 11.13 -6.84
N VAL A 134 16.46 9.93 -6.26
CA VAL A 134 17.50 9.30 -5.42
C VAL A 134 18.73 8.96 -6.25
N ARG A 135 18.55 8.48 -7.50
CA ARG A 135 19.68 8.22 -8.39
C ARG A 135 20.45 9.49 -8.75
N ALA A 136 19.74 10.58 -9.05
CA ALA A 136 20.36 11.86 -9.36
C ALA A 136 21.14 12.43 -8.17
N ALA A 137 20.60 12.30 -6.95
CA ALA A 137 21.28 12.75 -5.73
C ALA A 137 22.56 11.95 -5.43
N VAL A 138 22.58 10.64 -5.70
CA VAL A 138 23.77 9.78 -5.48
C VAL A 138 24.84 9.97 -6.58
N ALA A 139 24.45 10.39 -7.78
CA ALA A 139 25.38 10.59 -8.90
C ALA A 139 26.00 12.00 -8.97
N GLY A 140 25.58 12.92 -8.10
CA GLY A 140 26.04 14.31 -8.05
C GLY A 140 27.06 14.63 -6.95
N ASP A 141 27.49 13.61 -6.18
CA ASP A 141 28.66 13.63 -5.28
C ASP A 141 29.89 13.02 -5.97
#